data_AF-A0ABC8SR29-F1
#
_entry.id   AF-A0ABC8SR29-F1
#
_cell.length_a   1.000
_cell.length_b   1.000
_cell.length_c   1.000
_cell.angle_alpha   90.00
_cell.angle_beta   90.00
_cell.angle_gamma   90.00
#
_symmetry.space_group_name_H-M   'P 1'
#
loop_
_entity.id
_entity.type
_entity.pdbx_description
1 polymer ?
#
loop_
_entity_poly.entity_id
_entity_poly.type
_entity_poly.pdbx_seq_one_letter_code
_entity_poly.pdbx_strand_id
1 'polypeptide(L)'
;MQGDKMEYGVNEKGDVLYIFFETKNSITMQGDIGVARSIDKGATWQQLGTALDEDWHLSYPYVFDYNGQIYMMPEGSENGDVRLYRALNFPLQWTLEKIIMKKPLVDSFVISHDRKYWLFGSDHSGIGTKKNGQLEIWYSSSPLGPWKPHKKNPVYNTDKSMGARNGGRPFVYKGNLYRVGQDCGETYGRRIRVFKVEVLTINEFKEVEVPLGIEEPTKGRKAWNGARNHHFDVQQLSSGDWIAVLDGDRVPSGEAVRQFILGCASIIAVAALVLLVGILLGVVKCLIPLSWCPHNMVKRSDAIFDWEKSNFLSSKVSRFCSRLNRGSSFLRGRVKPNTCTGGLVLALVIVFAVVLMCTGVGYIYGGNGAQEAYPWKGHYSQFTLLTMTYEARLWNLKMYVKHYSRCPSVREIVVVWNKGKPPVSSDFDSVVPVRIRIEEKNSLNNRFKMDSSIETRAVLELDDDIMMTCDDIERGFRIWREHPDRIVGFYPRLIDGPRLKYRGEKHARRHNGYNVILTGAAFIDSQVAFKRYWSEEATAGRALVDKYFNCEDVLLNYLYANASSFKTVEYVKPAWAIDTSKFSGVAISRNTRAHYGVRSNCLTKFSEMYGSLSNRKSEFKRRNDGWDV
;
A
#
# COMPACT_ATOMS: atom_id res chain seq x y z
N MET A 1 8.19 8.07 -6.67
CA MET A 1 8.45 8.35 -8.09
C MET A 1 8.16 7.06 -8.81
N GLN A 2 7.04 7.02 -9.52
CA GLN A 2 6.52 5.81 -10.14
C GLN A 2 6.19 6.19 -11.59
N GLY A 3 6.80 5.47 -12.52
CA GLY A 3 6.38 5.52 -13.92
C GLY A 3 4.99 4.95 -14.05
N ASP A 4 4.12 5.63 -14.78
CA ASP A 4 2.76 5.15 -15.01
C ASP A 4 2.73 4.11 -16.14
N LYS A 5 3.81 3.96 -16.93
CA LYS A 5 3.89 2.98 -18.03
C LYS A 5 5.28 2.37 -18.13
N MET A 6 5.35 1.06 -18.35
CA MET A 6 6.59 0.29 -18.38
C MET A 6 6.59 -0.71 -19.53
N GLU A 7 7.54 -0.62 -20.44
CA GLU A 7 7.72 -1.60 -21.52
C GLU A 7 9.12 -2.22 -21.46
N TYR A 8 9.17 -3.51 -21.72
CA TYR A 8 10.42 -4.24 -21.82
C TYR A 8 11.12 -3.91 -23.14
N GLY A 9 12.44 -3.78 -23.05
CA GLY A 9 13.32 -4.05 -24.18
C GLY A 9 14.19 -5.23 -23.79
N VAL A 10 13.79 -6.45 -24.12
CA VAL A 10 14.67 -7.60 -23.92
C VAL A 10 15.71 -7.58 -25.05
N ASN A 11 16.97 -7.36 -24.70
CA ASN A 11 18.07 -7.74 -25.56
C ASN A 11 18.48 -9.16 -25.15
N GLU A 12 18.12 -10.14 -25.97
CA GLU A 12 18.30 -11.59 -25.78
C GLU A 12 19.77 -12.06 -25.74
N LYS A 13 20.75 -11.17 -25.56
CA LYS A 13 22.16 -11.54 -25.43
C LYS A 13 22.54 -11.77 -23.96
N GLY A 14 21.91 -12.78 -23.36
CA GLY A 14 22.33 -13.43 -22.12
C GLY A 14 21.68 -12.88 -20.85
N ASP A 15 20.84 -13.67 -20.18
CA ASP A 15 20.33 -13.62 -18.78
C ASP A 15 19.94 -12.27 -18.13
N VAL A 16 20.02 -11.15 -18.85
CA VAL A 16 19.78 -9.80 -18.37
C VAL A 16 18.52 -9.25 -19.00
N LEU A 17 17.57 -8.88 -18.15
CA LEU A 17 16.35 -8.21 -18.57
C LEU A 17 16.54 -6.71 -18.45
N TYR A 18 16.07 -5.95 -19.45
CA TYR A 18 15.99 -4.49 -19.36
C TYR A 18 14.53 -4.05 -19.43
N ILE A 19 14.17 -3.14 -18.53
CA ILE A 19 12.86 -2.50 -18.52
C ILE A 19 13.04 -1.01 -18.75
N PHE A 20 12.30 -0.49 -19.72
CA PHE A 20 12.20 0.93 -20.01
C PHE A 20 10.89 1.42 -19.42
N PHE A 21 10.91 2.57 -18.76
CA PHE A 21 9.75 3.08 -18.06
C PHE A 21 9.74 4.59 -18.06
N GLU A 22 8.55 5.16 -18.00
CA GLU A 22 8.37 6.59 -17.80
C GLU A 22 8.94 6.99 -16.42
N THR A 23 9.75 8.03 -16.35
CA THR A 23 10.19 8.62 -15.09
C THR A 23 9.80 10.09 -15.05
N LYS A 24 9.02 10.50 -14.04
CA LYS A 24 8.56 11.88 -13.92
C LYS A 24 9.50 12.72 -13.08
N ASN A 25 9.87 13.88 -13.59
CA ASN A 25 10.51 14.92 -12.82
C ASN A 25 9.53 15.44 -11.74
N SER A 26 9.95 15.48 -10.48
CA SER A 26 9.08 15.88 -9.36
C SER A 26 8.69 17.36 -9.35
N ILE A 27 9.39 18.21 -10.11
CA ILE A 27 9.14 19.64 -10.19
C ILE A 27 8.35 19.98 -11.45
N THR A 28 8.84 19.56 -12.62
CA THR A 28 8.21 19.91 -13.90
C THR A 28 7.06 18.99 -14.28
N MET A 29 6.97 17.80 -13.66
CA MET A 29 6.02 16.73 -14.02
C MET A 29 6.18 16.18 -15.44
N GLN A 30 7.24 16.59 -16.16
CA GLN A 30 7.64 16.02 -17.44
C GLN A 30 8.08 14.56 -17.24
N GLY A 31 7.72 13.69 -18.18
CA GLY A 31 8.12 12.29 -18.22
C GLY A 31 9.24 12.10 -19.21
N ASP A 32 10.29 11.41 -18.77
CA ASP A 32 11.41 10.97 -19.61
C ASP A 32 11.44 9.43 -19.63
N ILE A 33 12.23 8.81 -20.49
CA ILE A 33 12.35 7.35 -20.51
C ILE A 33 13.56 6.92 -19.68
N GLY A 34 13.31 6.32 -18.52
CA GLY A 34 14.30 5.65 -17.69
C GLY A 34 14.54 4.20 -18.09
N VAL A 35 15.66 3.62 -17.66
CA VAL A 35 15.96 2.20 -17.84
C VAL A 35 16.55 1.56 -16.60
N ALA A 36 16.14 0.32 -16.32
CA ALA A 36 16.69 -0.54 -15.30
C ALA A 36 17.02 -1.93 -15.86
N ARG A 37 17.96 -2.63 -15.22
CA ARG A 37 18.34 -4.00 -15.55
C ARG A 37 18.07 -4.97 -14.40
N SER A 38 17.74 -6.21 -14.73
CA SER A 38 17.64 -7.34 -13.79
C SER A 38 18.52 -8.48 -14.27
N ILE A 39 19.22 -9.13 -13.34
CA ILE A 39 20.10 -10.29 -13.58
C ILE A 39 19.59 -11.58 -12.90
N ASP A 40 18.40 -11.52 -12.29
CA ASP A 40 17.81 -12.55 -11.45
C ASP A 40 16.36 -12.83 -11.87
N LYS A 41 16.12 -12.85 -13.19
CA LYS A 41 14.81 -13.12 -13.81
C LYS A 41 13.69 -12.17 -13.36
N GLY A 42 14.04 -10.90 -13.17
CA GLY A 42 13.07 -9.83 -12.85
C GLY A 42 12.78 -9.68 -11.36
N ALA A 43 13.51 -10.40 -10.50
CA ALA A 43 13.26 -10.40 -9.06
C ALA A 43 13.84 -9.15 -8.37
N THR A 44 14.95 -8.60 -8.89
CA THR A 44 15.52 -7.30 -8.50
C THR A 44 15.92 -6.47 -9.72
N TRP A 45 15.85 -5.14 -9.57
CA TRP A 45 16.10 -4.17 -10.63
C TRP A 45 17.10 -3.11 -10.21
N GLN A 46 18.17 -2.95 -10.99
CA GLN A 46 19.15 -1.88 -10.86
C GLN A 46 18.84 -0.78 -11.87
N GLN A 47 18.52 0.43 -11.40
CA GLN A 47 18.38 1.59 -12.28
C GLN A 47 19.73 1.96 -12.90
N LEU A 48 19.72 2.26 -14.20
CA LEU A 48 20.93 2.62 -14.97
C LEU A 48 20.96 4.11 -15.35
N GLY A 49 19.80 4.77 -15.43
CA GLY A 49 19.69 6.20 -15.74
C GLY A 49 18.55 6.49 -16.72
N THR A 50 18.59 7.69 -17.31
CA THR A 50 17.67 8.12 -18.39
C THR A 50 18.21 7.61 -19.73
N ALA A 51 17.37 6.85 -20.45
CA ALA A 51 17.65 6.34 -21.79
C ALA A 51 17.28 7.35 -22.89
N LEU A 52 16.19 8.10 -22.72
CA LEU A 52 15.76 9.12 -23.67
C LEU A 52 15.15 10.31 -22.94
N ASP A 53 15.59 11.50 -23.33
CA ASP A 53 15.20 12.80 -22.78
C ASP A 53 14.97 13.74 -23.97
N GLU A 54 13.86 14.47 -23.96
CA GLU A 54 13.41 15.39 -25.00
C GLU A 54 12.76 16.61 -24.34
N ASP A 55 12.52 17.69 -25.08
CA ASP A 55 11.92 18.92 -24.55
C ASP A 55 10.41 18.80 -24.24
N TRP A 56 9.80 17.63 -24.43
CA TRP A 56 8.38 17.34 -24.22
C TRP A 56 8.18 16.01 -23.49
N HIS A 57 6.95 15.76 -23.04
CA HIS A 57 6.63 14.55 -22.27
C HIS A 57 6.75 13.26 -23.11
N LEU A 58 7.51 12.28 -22.61
CA LEU A 58 7.66 10.94 -23.16
C LEU A 58 7.05 9.88 -22.24
N SER A 59 6.33 8.92 -22.82
CA SER A 59 5.81 7.74 -22.10
C SER A 59 5.78 6.51 -23.02
N TYR A 60 5.26 5.36 -22.53
CA TYR A 60 5.02 4.14 -23.34
C TYR A 60 6.22 3.76 -24.27
N PRO A 61 7.39 3.39 -23.71
CA PRO A 61 8.60 3.18 -24.50
C PRO A 61 8.62 1.83 -25.24
N TYR A 62 8.07 1.78 -26.46
CA TYR A 62 7.94 0.51 -27.19
C TYR A 62 9.26 0.09 -27.84
N VAL A 63 9.95 -0.87 -27.23
CA VAL A 63 11.26 -1.38 -27.71
C VAL A 63 11.10 -2.66 -28.51
N PHE A 64 11.77 -2.78 -29.66
CA PHE A 64 11.75 -3.98 -30.50
C PHE A 64 13.04 -4.16 -31.31
N ASP A 65 13.36 -5.41 -31.65
CA ASP A 65 14.43 -5.72 -32.60
C ASP A 65 13.86 -5.75 -34.03
N TYR A 66 14.62 -5.18 -34.96
CA TYR A 66 14.39 -5.34 -36.39
C TYR A 66 15.73 -5.40 -37.13
N ASN A 67 15.97 -6.51 -37.83
CA ASN A 67 17.20 -6.78 -38.57
C ASN A 67 18.47 -6.64 -37.72
N GLY A 68 18.43 -7.05 -36.44
CA GLY A 68 19.56 -7.00 -35.53
C GLY A 68 19.91 -5.59 -35.03
N GLN A 69 19.00 -4.63 -35.23
CA GLN A 69 19.06 -3.29 -34.65
C GLN A 69 17.91 -3.12 -33.67
N ILE A 70 18.17 -2.46 -32.55
CA ILE A 70 17.17 -2.20 -31.51
C ILE A 70 16.58 -0.81 -31.73
N TYR A 71 15.25 -0.74 -31.78
CA TYR A 71 14.48 0.48 -31.93
C TYR A 71 13.61 0.75 -30.69
N MET A 72 13.37 2.02 -30.41
CA MET A 72 12.41 2.50 -29.41
C MET A 72 11.41 3.44 -30.08
N MET A 73 10.13 3.23 -29.80
CA MET A 73 9.01 4.05 -30.26
C MET A 73 8.24 4.57 -29.04
N PRO A 74 8.70 5.65 -28.39
CA PRO A 74 8.00 6.22 -27.25
C PRO A 74 6.72 6.93 -27.72
N GLU A 75 5.73 7.02 -26.82
CA GLU A 75 4.64 7.97 -26.94
C GLU A 75 5.15 9.39 -26.63
N GLY A 76 4.98 10.30 -27.59
CA GLY A 76 5.34 11.71 -27.48
C GLY A 76 4.30 12.58 -28.19
N SER A 77 3.02 12.29 -27.95
CA SER A 77 1.89 12.89 -28.69
C SER A 77 1.83 14.41 -28.57
N GLU A 78 2.40 14.99 -27.51
CA GLU A 78 2.56 16.44 -27.32
C GLU A 78 3.36 17.10 -28.46
N ASN A 79 4.37 16.41 -29.01
CA ASN A 79 5.14 16.89 -30.15
C ASN A 79 4.39 16.74 -31.50
N GLY A 80 3.33 15.92 -31.55
CA GLY A 80 2.46 15.81 -32.73
C GLY A 80 2.87 14.75 -33.76
N ASP A 81 3.89 13.94 -33.50
CA ASP A 81 4.37 12.89 -34.40
C ASP A 81 4.77 11.58 -33.68
N VAL A 82 4.91 10.51 -34.46
CA VAL A 82 5.41 9.20 -34.01
C VAL A 82 6.83 9.03 -34.53
N ARG A 83 7.78 8.85 -33.60
CA ARG A 83 9.22 8.80 -33.86
C ARG A 83 9.78 7.41 -33.53
N LEU A 84 10.75 6.98 -34.33
CA LEU A 84 11.59 5.82 -34.05
C LEU A 84 13.01 6.27 -33.72
N TYR A 85 13.51 5.81 -32.59
CA TYR A 85 14.89 5.98 -32.16
C TYR A 85 15.62 4.66 -32.32
N ARG A 86 16.85 4.68 -32.81
CA ARG A 86 17.72 3.50 -32.92
C ARG A 86 18.78 3.55 -31.83
N ALA A 87 19.05 2.41 -31.20
CA ALA A 87 20.12 2.30 -30.21
C ALA A 87 21.49 2.45 -30.89
N LEU A 88 22.31 3.37 -30.39
CA LEU A 88 23.73 3.48 -30.73
C LEU A 88 24.57 2.63 -29.78
N ASN A 89 24.27 2.73 -28.48
CA ASN A 89 24.88 1.93 -27.43
C ASN A 89 23.80 1.53 -26.43
N PHE A 90 23.24 0.34 -26.62
CA PHE A 90 22.15 -0.16 -25.81
C PHE A 90 22.61 -0.42 -24.36
N PRO A 91 21.85 0.00 -23.33
CA PRO A 91 20.48 0.53 -23.38
C PRO A 91 20.37 2.07 -23.24
N LEU A 92 21.48 2.81 -23.17
CA LEU A 92 21.45 4.23 -22.72
C LEU A 92 21.61 5.27 -23.84
N GLN A 93 22.14 4.91 -25.00
CA GLN A 93 22.37 5.89 -26.08
C GLN A 93 21.52 5.56 -27.29
N TRP A 94 20.70 6.54 -27.69
CA TRP A 94 19.74 6.44 -28.76
C TRP A 94 19.88 7.63 -29.71
N THR A 95 19.51 7.43 -30.97
CA THR A 95 19.48 8.50 -31.98
C THR A 95 18.15 8.46 -32.73
N LEU A 96 17.60 9.61 -33.09
CA LEU A 96 16.41 9.68 -33.93
C LEU A 96 16.72 9.08 -35.29
N GLU A 97 16.08 7.95 -35.61
CA GLU A 97 16.23 7.29 -36.91
C GLU A 97 15.24 7.88 -37.92
N LYS A 98 13.97 7.99 -37.53
CA LYS A 98 12.90 8.36 -38.46
C LYS A 98 11.65 8.86 -37.76
N ILE A 99 11.01 9.89 -38.35
CA ILE A 99 9.62 10.23 -38.08
C ILE A 99 8.76 9.35 -38.98
N ILE A 100 8.05 8.37 -38.41
CA ILE A 100 7.27 7.39 -39.18
C ILE A 100 5.84 7.85 -39.45
N MET A 101 5.32 8.80 -38.68
CA MET A 101 3.99 9.36 -38.86
C MET A 101 3.89 10.78 -38.30
N LYS A 102 3.33 11.73 -39.05
CA LYS A 102 3.03 13.09 -38.58
C LYS A 102 1.63 13.17 -37.99
N LYS A 103 1.40 12.42 -36.90
CA LYS A 103 0.12 12.35 -36.19
C LYS A 103 0.37 12.10 -34.69
N PRO A 104 -0.38 12.72 -33.77
CA PRO A 104 -0.22 12.52 -32.31
C PRO A 104 -0.87 11.21 -31.84
N LEU A 105 -0.35 10.05 -32.27
CA LEU A 105 -0.84 8.77 -31.80
C LEU A 105 -0.32 8.47 -30.38
N VAL A 106 -1.24 8.13 -29.49
CA VAL A 106 -1.00 7.79 -28.09
C VAL A 106 -0.86 6.27 -27.93
N ASP A 107 0.10 5.85 -27.10
CA ASP A 107 0.34 4.46 -26.68
C ASP A 107 0.46 3.52 -27.91
N SER A 108 1.39 3.86 -28.81
CA SER A 108 1.53 3.17 -30.08
C SER A 108 2.39 1.91 -29.96
N PHE A 109 2.07 0.85 -30.70
CA PHE A 109 2.92 -0.33 -30.83
C PHE A 109 2.94 -0.85 -32.27
N VAL A 110 3.98 -1.61 -32.63
CA VAL A 110 4.09 -2.31 -33.92
C VAL A 110 4.08 -3.82 -33.72
N ILE A 111 3.40 -4.58 -34.59
CA ILE A 111 3.49 -6.05 -34.58
C ILE A 111 3.53 -6.62 -36.00
N SER A 112 4.32 -7.69 -36.17
CA SER A 112 4.32 -8.48 -37.40
C SER A 112 3.21 -9.52 -37.36
N HIS A 113 2.34 -9.51 -38.36
CA HIS A 113 1.25 -10.47 -38.52
C HIS A 113 0.93 -10.64 -40.00
N ASP A 114 0.82 -11.89 -40.46
CA ASP A 114 0.53 -12.26 -41.86
C ASP A 114 1.43 -11.56 -42.90
N ARG A 115 2.74 -11.56 -42.66
CA ARG A 115 3.78 -10.95 -43.52
C ARG A 115 3.62 -9.43 -43.72
N LYS A 116 2.91 -8.75 -42.82
CA LYS A 116 2.80 -7.29 -42.75
C LYS A 116 3.15 -6.80 -41.36
N TYR A 117 3.57 -5.55 -41.29
CA TYR A 117 3.69 -4.82 -40.04
C TYR A 117 2.41 -4.02 -39.82
N TRP A 118 1.92 -4.04 -38.59
CA TRP A 118 0.73 -3.34 -38.16
C TRP A 118 1.08 -2.37 -37.03
N LEU A 119 0.72 -1.11 -37.19
CA LEU A 119 0.87 -0.07 -36.17
C LEU A 119 -0.51 0.22 -35.59
N PHE A 120 -0.62 0.07 -34.28
CA PHE A 120 -1.82 0.44 -33.52
C PHE A 120 -1.47 1.65 -32.68
N GLY A 121 -2.41 2.59 -32.56
CA GLY A 121 -2.27 3.76 -31.69
C GLY A 121 -3.63 4.41 -31.47
N SER A 122 -3.75 5.22 -30.42
CA SER A 122 -4.99 5.94 -30.13
C SER A 122 -4.91 7.39 -30.55
N ASP A 123 -5.94 7.86 -31.23
CA ASP A 123 -6.11 9.27 -31.58
C ASP A 123 -7.10 9.95 -30.61
N HIS A 124 -6.67 11.05 -30.00
CA HIS A 124 -7.48 11.87 -29.09
C HIS A 124 -7.98 13.17 -29.73
N SER A 125 -7.61 13.46 -30.99
CA SER A 125 -7.92 14.73 -31.66
C SER A 125 -9.34 14.82 -32.26
N GLY A 126 -10.03 13.70 -32.44
CA GLY A 126 -11.38 13.67 -33.03
C GLY A 126 -12.47 14.34 -32.17
N ILE A 127 -13.47 14.92 -32.82
CA ILE A 127 -14.63 15.51 -32.12
C ILE A 127 -15.41 14.40 -31.38
N GLY A 128 -15.60 14.55 -30.07
CA GLY A 128 -16.28 13.55 -29.23
C GLY A 128 -15.39 12.40 -28.76
N THR A 129 -14.06 12.50 -28.93
CA THR A 129 -13.10 11.58 -28.31
C THR A 129 -13.29 11.54 -26.79
N LYS A 130 -13.19 10.34 -26.23
CA LYS A 130 -13.37 10.06 -24.81
C LYS A 130 -12.01 9.81 -24.17
N LYS A 131 -11.95 9.56 -22.85
CA LYS A 131 -10.69 9.30 -22.11
C LYS A 131 -9.77 8.25 -22.76
N ASN A 132 -10.35 7.24 -23.43
CA ASN A 132 -9.63 6.17 -24.12
C ASN A 132 -9.21 6.48 -25.57
N GLY A 133 -9.58 7.64 -26.14
CA GLY A 133 -9.31 7.96 -27.55
C GLY A 133 -10.10 7.06 -28.53
N GLN A 134 -9.68 7.07 -29.79
CA GLN A 134 -10.18 6.20 -30.86
C GLN A 134 -9.02 5.35 -31.39
N LEU A 135 -9.22 4.04 -31.53
CA LEU A 135 -8.18 3.15 -32.01
C LEU A 135 -7.97 3.33 -33.51
N GLU A 136 -6.73 3.55 -33.93
CA GLU A 136 -6.32 3.57 -35.33
C GLU A 136 -5.32 2.46 -35.63
N ILE A 137 -5.52 1.83 -36.78
CA ILE A 137 -4.71 0.72 -37.29
C ILE A 137 -4.09 1.13 -38.61
N TRP A 138 -2.80 0.88 -38.77
CA TRP A 138 -2.06 1.17 -39.98
C TRP A 138 -1.24 -0.05 -40.38
N TYR A 139 -0.95 -0.21 -41.66
CA TYR A 139 -0.16 -1.34 -42.15
C TYR A 139 0.97 -0.90 -43.08
N SER A 140 2.05 -1.68 -43.08
CA SER A 140 3.19 -1.48 -43.95
C SER A 140 3.89 -2.81 -44.28
N SER A 141 4.78 -2.78 -45.27
CA SER A 141 5.73 -3.86 -45.54
C SER A 141 6.98 -3.80 -44.66
N SER A 142 7.20 -2.70 -43.93
CA SER A 142 8.34 -2.48 -43.04
C SER A 142 7.89 -1.75 -41.77
N PRO A 143 8.47 -2.03 -40.59
CA PRO A 143 8.18 -1.27 -39.37
C PRO A 143 8.64 0.20 -39.46
N LEU A 144 9.49 0.53 -40.45
CA LEU A 144 9.94 1.90 -40.73
C LEU A 144 8.99 2.66 -41.65
N GLY A 145 7.85 2.07 -42.02
CA GLY A 145 6.90 2.62 -42.97
C GLY A 145 7.34 2.50 -44.44
N PRO A 146 6.67 3.20 -45.38
CA PRO A 146 5.54 4.11 -45.14
C PRO A 146 4.29 3.37 -44.66
N TRP A 147 3.51 4.02 -43.81
CA TRP A 147 2.30 3.45 -43.20
C TRP A 147 1.05 3.82 -44.00
N LYS A 148 0.18 2.85 -44.26
CA LYS A 148 -1.11 3.03 -44.93
C LYS A 148 -2.25 2.85 -43.93
N PRO A 149 -3.29 3.71 -43.95
CA PRO A 149 -4.40 3.59 -43.00
C PRO A 149 -5.22 2.34 -43.30
N HIS A 150 -5.68 1.67 -42.25
CA HIS A 150 -6.65 0.60 -42.36
C HIS A 150 -8.03 1.15 -42.76
N LYS A 151 -8.79 0.42 -43.59
CA LYS A 151 -10.07 0.90 -44.14
C LYS A 151 -11.16 1.14 -43.09
N LYS A 152 -11.04 0.52 -41.92
CA LYS A 152 -11.97 0.68 -40.79
C LYS A 152 -11.54 1.77 -39.81
N ASN A 153 -10.52 2.58 -40.10
CA ASN A 153 -10.14 3.67 -39.21
C ASN A 153 -11.19 4.80 -39.20
N PRO A 154 -11.46 5.42 -38.04
CA PRO A 154 -11.09 4.93 -36.71
C PRO A 154 -11.93 3.69 -36.36
N VAL A 155 -11.31 2.71 -35.68
CA VAL A 155 -12.03 1.55 -35.16
C VAL A 155 -12.83 2.00 -33.96
N TYR A 156 -14.14 2.18 -34.17
CA TYR A 156 -15.04 2.67 -33.13
C TYR A 156 -15.31 1.61 -32.05
N ASN A 157 -15.02 1.99 -30.81
CA ASN A 157 -15.46 1.23 -29.64
C ASN A 157 -16.88 1.67 -29.24
N THR A 158 -17.78 0.71 -29.09
CA THR A 158 -19.18 0.95 -28.70
C THR A 158 -19.32 1.47 -27.27
N ASP A 159 -18.44 1.04 -26.35
CA ASP A 159 -18.41 1.46 -24.95
C ASP A 159 -17.08 2.14 -24.56
N LYS A 160 -17.18 3.14 -23.67
CA LYS A 160 -16.05 3.88 -23.09
C LYS A 160 -15.06 2.95 -22.36
N SER A 161 -15.53 1.81 -21.86
CA SER A 161 -14.71 0.83 -21.11
C SER A 161 -13.94 -0.17 -21.99
N MET A 162 -14.18 -0.20 -23.31
CA MET A 162 -13.70 -1.23 -24.26
C MET A 162 -12.21 -1.17 -24.63
N GLY A 163 -11.36 -0.44 -23.90
CA GLY A 163 -9.92 -0.56 -24.13
C GLY A 163 -9.39 -0.06 -25.48
N ALA A 164 -9.88 1.07 -26.01
CA ALA A 164 -9.36 1.64 -27.27
C ALA A 164 -7.87 2.01 -27.13
N ARG A 165 -7.53 2.67 -26.02
CA ARG A 165 -6.16 2.97 -25.62
C ARG A 165 -5.39 1.68 -25.38
N ASN A 166 -4.24 1.51 -26.03
CA ASN A 166 -3.42 0.31 -25.84
C ASN A 166 -2.84 0.28 -24.43
N GLY A 167 -2.79 -0.92 -23.84
CA GLY A 167 -2.33 -1.15 -22.46
C GLY A 167 -1.05 -1.97 -22.40
N GLY A 168 -0.14 -1.80 -23.35
CA GLY A 168 1.15 -2.49 -23.42
C GLY A 168 1.32 -3.36 -24.67
N ARG A 169 2.37 -4.16 -24.67
CA ARG A 169 2.82 -4.96 -25.82
C ARG A 169 1.78 -6.01 -26.25
N PRO A 170 1.45 -6.12 -27.54
CA PRO A 170 0.68 -7.26 -28.04
C PRO A 170 1.53 -8.53 -28.06
N PHE A 171 0.92 -9.69 -27.85
CA PHE A 171 1.65 -10.96 -27.82
C PHE A 171 0.93 -12.05 -28.61
N VAL A 172 1.71 -13.01 -29.11
CA VAL A 172 1.19 -14.18 -29.82
C VAL A 172 1.31 -15.40 -28.92
N TYR A 173 0.17 -15.99 -28.55
CA TYR A 173 0.14 -17.18 -27.70
C TYR A 173 -0.65 -18.28 -28.39
N LYS A 174 -0.05 -19.48 -28.51
CA LYS A 174 -0.62 -20.63 -29.22
C LYS A 174 -1.16 -20.25 -30.61
N GLY A 175 -0.40 -19.45 -31.36
CA GLY A 175 -0.75 -18.99 -32.70
C GLY A 175 -1.84 -17.92 -32.79
N ASN A 176 -2.38 -17.44 -31.67
CA ASN A 176 -3.40 -16.39 -31.66
C ASN A 176 -2.78 -15.05 -31.21
N LEU A 177 -3.19 -13.96 -31.85
CA LEU A 177 -2.77 -12.61 -31.50
C LEU A 177 -3.66 -12.04 -30.39
N TYR A 178 -3.03 -11.45 -29.38
CA TYR A 178 -3.70 -10.78 -28.27
C TYR A 178 -3.25 -9.31 -28.18
N ARG A 179 -4.23 -8.41 -28.02
CA ARG A 179 -4.03 -6.99 -27.77
C ARG A 179 -4.44 -6.68 -26.33
N VAL A 180 -3.67 -5.84 -25.65
CA VAL A 180 -4.05 -5.30 -24.34
C VAL A 180 -4.60 -3.89 -24.52
N GLY A 181 -5.72 -3.58 -23.88
CA GLY A 181 -6.34 -2.27 -23.87
C GLY A 181 -6.60 -1.75 -22.46
N GLN A 182 -6.60 -0.43 -22.28
CA GLN A 182 -6.85 0.24 -21.01
C GLN A 182 -8.33 0.57 -20.82
N ASP A 183 -8.90 0.15 -19.69
CA ASP A 183 -10.21 0.64 -19.26
C ASP A 183 -10.05 1.97 -18.50
N CYS A 184 -10.16 3.10 -19.21
CA CYS A 184 -10.20 4.43 -18.57
C CYS A 184 -11.64 4.98 -18.43
N GLY A 185 -12.67 4.13 -18.38
CA GLY A 185 -14.07 4.57 -18.36
C GLY A 185 -14.43 5.44 -17.16
N GLU A 186 -13.98 5.04 -15.96
CA GLU A 186 -14.21 5.78 -14.71
C GLU A 186 -13.04 6.71 -14.38
N THR A 187 -11.87 6.12 -14.11
CA THR A 187 -10.62 6.82 -13.81
C THR A 187 -9.53 6.40 -14.80
N TYR A 188 -8.52 7.25 -14.98
CA TYR A 188 -7.37 6.93 -15.81
C TYR A 188 -6.69 5.65 -15.31
N GLY A 189 -6.45 4.73 -16.25
CA GLY A 189 -5.73 3.49 -16.02
C GLY A 189 -6.43 2.51 -15.06
N ARG A 190 -7.76 2.54 -14.90
CA ARG A 190 -8.45 1.73 -13.88
C ARG A 190 -8.01 0.26 -13.88
N ARG A 191 -7.98 -0.35 -15.06
CA ARG A 191 -7.56 -1.74 -15.30
C ARG A 191 -7.18 -1.98 -16.75
N ILE A 192 -6.53 -3.10 -17.02
CA ILE A 192 -6.34 -3.66 -18.36
C ILE A 192 -7.48 -4.59 -18.76
N ARG A 193 -7.66 -4.75 -20.07
CA ARG A 193 -8.50 -5.74 -20.73
C ARG A 193 -7.69 -6.41 -21.82
N VAL A 194 -7.95 -7.69 -22.07
CA VAL A 194 -7.26 -8.46 -23.10
C VAL A 194 -8.25 -8.81 -24.19
N PHE A 195 -7.83 -8.61 -25.44
CA PHE A 195 -8.64 -8.88 -26.62
C PHE A 195 -7.92 -9.90 -27.49
N LYS A 196 -8.58 -11.00 -27.80
CA LYS A 196 -8.15 -11.92 -28.85
C LYS A 196 -8.51 -11.30 -30.20
N VAL A 197 -7.51 -11.07 -31.04
CA VAL A 197 -7.73 -10.58 -32.41
C VAL A 197 -8.14 -11.78 -33.27
N GLU A 198 -9.39 -11.79 -33.73
CA GLU A 198 -9.93 -12.86 -34.58
C GLU A 198 -9.65 -12.62 -36.05
N VAL A 199 -9.70 -11.34 -36.48
CA VAL A 199 -9.49 -10.95 -37.87
C VAL A 199 -8.61 -9.71 -37.90
N LEU A 200 -7.51 -9.77 -38.65
CA LEU A 200 -6.63 -8.64 -38.94
C LEU A 200 -6.20 -8.69 -40.41
N THR A 201 -6.96 -8.03 -41.27
CA THR A 201 -6.66 -7.89 -42.70
C THR A 201 -6.65 -6.42 -43.10
N ILE A 202 -6.33 -6.09 -44.36
CA ILE A 202 -6.34 -4.68 -44.81
C ILE A 202 -7.76 -4.08 -44.91
N ASN A 203 -8.80 -4.92 -44.87
CA ASN A 203 -10.20 -4.52 -45.09
C ASN A 203 -11.07 -4.72 -43.84
N GLU A 204 -10.65 -5.56 -42.90
CA GLU A 204 -11.45 -6.01 -41.77
C GLU A 204 -10.59 -6.19 -40.53
N PHE A 205 -11.13 -5.73 -39.40
CA PHE A 205 -10.55 -5.90 -38.08
C PHE A 205 -11.66 -6.33 -37.11
N LYS A 206 -11.40 -7.39 -36.34
CA LYS A 206 -12.31 -7.89 -35.32
C LYS A 206 -11.51 -8.45 -34.15
N GLU A 207 -11.91 -8.07 -32.93
CA GLU A 207 -11.37 -8.59 -31.69
C GLU A 207 -12.49 -8.92 -30.70
N VAL A 208 -12.22 -9.83 -29.77
CA VAL A 208 -13.16 -10.26 -28.73
C VAL A 208 -12.45 -10.23 -27.39
N GLU A 209 -13.08 -9.63 -26.37
CA GLU A 209 -12.54 -9.60 -25.01
C GLU A 209 -12.44 -11.02 -24.45
N VAL A 210 -11.30 -11.33 -23.83
CA VAL A 210 -11.03 -12.60 -23.17
C VAL A 210 -10.50 -12.36 -21.74
N PRO A 211 -10.75 -13.28 -20.80
CA PRO A 211 -10.17 -13.17 -19.46
C PRO A 211 -8.64 -13.23 -19.50
N LEU A 212 -7.98 -12.32 -18.79
CA LEU A 212 -6.52 -12.31 -18.63
C LEU A 212 -6.01 -13.49 -17.79
N GLY A 213 -6.83 -14.03 -16.89
CA GLY A 213 -6.46 -15.15 -16.02
C GLY A 213 -5.61 -14.77 -14.80
N ILE A 214 -5.41 -13.47 -14.52
CA ILE A 214 -4.84 -13.01 -13.25
C ILE A 214 -5.97 -12.93 -12.22
N GLU A 215 -5.80 -13.61 -11.08
CA GLU A 215 -6.75 -13.53 -9.97
C GLU A 215 -6.87 -12.08 -9.47
N GLU A 216 -8.09 -11.60 -9.30
CA GLU A 216 -8.31 -10.28 -8.73
C GLU A 216 -7.82 -10.25 -7.27
N PRO A 217 -7.07 -9.21 -6.87
CA PRO A 217 -6.53 -9.14 -5.54
C PRO A 217 -7.64 -9.08 -4.49
N THR A 218 -7.66 -10.05 -3.57
CA THR A 218 -8.64 -10.10 -2.48
C THR A 218 -8.58 -8.89 -1.56
N LYS A 219 -7.41 -8.25 -1.43
CA LYS A 219 -7.16 -7.05 -0.61
C LYS A 219 -7.67 -5.75 -1.24
N GLY A 220 -8.27 -5.79 -2.43
CA GLY A 220 -8.74 -4.60 -3.15
C GLY A 220 -7.63 -3.56 -3.30
N ARG A 221 -7.92 -2.29 -2.96
CA ARG A 221 -6.95 -1.17 -3.02
C ARG A 221 -5.66 -1.39 -2.22
N LYS A 222 -5.64 -2.30 -1.25
CA LYS A 222 -4.44 -2.57 -0.44
C LYS A 222 -3.47 -3.55 -1.10
N ALA A 223 -3.85 -4.21 -2.20
CA ALA A 223 -2.93 -5.00 -3.00
C ALA A 223 -2.05 -4.12 -3.88
N TRP A 224 -0.87 -4.61 -4.25
CA TRP A 224 0.10 -3.89 -5.06
C TRP A 224 -0.45 -3.43 -6.43
N ASN A 225 -1.43 -4.16 -6.98
CA ASN A 225 -2.16 -3.86 -8.22
C ASN A 225 -3.64 -3.51 -7.96
N GLY A 226 -3.96 -3.01 -6.76
CA GLY A 226 -5.34 -2.71 -6.34
C GLY A 226 -6.00 -1.53 -7.05
N ALA A 227 -5.21 -0.74 -7.77
CA ALA A 227 -5.63 0.36 -8.63
C ALA A 227 -4.59 0.56 -9.76
N ARG A 228 -4.95 1.35 -10.78
CA ARG A 228 -4.04 1.85 -11.82
C ARG A 228 -3.19 0.79 -12.53
N ASN A 229 -3.68 -0.43 -12.70
CA ASN A 229 -3.01 -1.47 -13.49
C ASN A 229 -3.42 -1.36 -14.96
N HIS A 230 -2.69 -0.57 -15.73
CA HIS A 230 -3.06 -0.18 -17.09
C HIS A 230 -2.00 -0.44 -18.14
N HIS A 231 -0.88 -1.04 -17.76
CA HIS A 231 0.20 -1.38 -18.64
C HIS A 231 0.69 -2.81 -18.39
N PHE A 232 0.64 -3.65 -19.41
CA PHE A 232 1.00 -5.06 -19.37
C PHE A 232 1.92 -5.39 -20.56
N ASP A 233 3.16 -5.75 -20.26
CA ASP A 233 4.11 -6.24 -21.27
C ASP A 233 4.41 -7.72 -21.00
N VAL A 234 4.24 -8.54 -22.03
CA VAL A 234 4.42 -10.00 -22.00
C VAL A 234 5.40 -10.41 -23.08
N GLN A 235 6.40 -11.20 -22.71
CA GLN A 235 7.41 -11.72 -23.63
C GLN A 235 7.72 -13.18 -23.36
N GLN A 236 8.05 -13.90 -24.42
CA GLN A 236 8.62 -15.23 -24.32
C GLN A 236 10.14 -15.09 -24.31
N LEU A 237 10.79 -15.69 -23.32
CA LEU A 237 12.24 -15.75 -23.20
C LEU A 237 12.79 -16.81 -24.18
N SER A 238 14.09 -16.70 -24.49
CA SER A 238 14.80 -17.69 -25.31
C SER A 238 14.78 -19.11 -24.71
N SER A 239 14.57 -19.24 -23.40
CA SER A 239 14.34 -20.54 -22.72
C SER A 239 12.99 -21.19 -23.08
N GLY A 240 12.06 -20.43 -23.66
CA GLY A 240 10.66 -20.81 -23.87
C GLY A 240 9.71 -20.39 -22.75
N ASP A 241 10.25 -19.95 -21.60
CA ASP A 241 9.46 -19.44 -20.47
C ASP A 241 8.81 -18.10 -20.81
N TRP A 242 7.69 -17.80 -20.16
CA TRP A 242 7.01 -16.51 -20.30
C TRP A 242 7.32 -15.60 -19.12
N ILE A 243 7.58 -14.33 -19.41
CA ILE A 243 7.66 -13.26 -18.43
C ILE A 243 6.59 -12.21 -18.73
N ALA A 244 6.03 -11.64 -17.67
CA ALA A 244 5.07 -10.56 -17.76
C ALA A 244 5.35 -9.50 -16.70
N VAL A 245 5.25 -8.24 -17.07
CA VAL A 245 5.24 -7.10 -16.13
C VAL A 245 3.92 -6.38 -16.26
N LEU A 246 3.35 -6.10 -15.10
CA LEU A 246 2.14 -5.35 -14.93
C LEU A 246 2.45 -4.18 -14.01
N ASP A 247 2.09 -2.97 -14.42
CA ASP A 247 2.10 -1.83 -13.52
C ASP A 247 0.95 -1.92 -12.50
N GLY A 248 1.03 -1.10 -11.46
CA GLY A 248 0.01 -1.11 -10.43
C GLY A 248 0.27 -0.06 -9.39
N ASP A 249 -0.82 0.48 -8.89
CA ASP A 249 -0.84 1.33 -7.73
C ASP A 249 -1.83 0.75 -6.71
N ARG A 250 -1.79 1.31 -5.52
CA ARG A 250 -2.76 1.09 -4.45
C ARG A 250 -3.84 2.19 -4.42
N VAL A 251 -3.67 3.23 -5.24
CA VAL A 251 -4.47 4.45 -5.19
C VAL A 251 -4.97 4.87 -6.58
N PRO A 252 -6.27 5.21 -6.73
CA PRO A 252 -6.77 5.80 -7.96
C PRO A 252 -6.08 7.13 -8.32
N SER A 253 -6.06 7.46 -9.62
CA SER A 253 -5.51 8.73 -10.10
C SER A 253 -6.24 9.92 -9.46
N GLY A 254 -5.47 10.89 -8.97
CA GLY A 254 -5.98 12.12 -8.34
C GLY A 254 -6.47 11.98 -6.89
N GLU A 255 -6.46 10.79 -6.28
CA GLU A 255 -6.94 10.61 -4.91
C GLU A 255 -6.08 11.36 -3.89
N ALA A 256 -4.75 11.42 -4.06
CA ALA A 256 -3.88 12.19 -3.18
C ALA A 256 -4.25 13.69 -3.18
N VAL A 257 -4.53 14.24 -4.36
CA VAL A 257 -5.01 15.62 -4.51
C VAL A 257 -6.37 15.79 -3.85
N ARG A 258 -7.28 14.83 -4.04
CA ARG A 258 -8.61 14.84 -3.40
C ARG A 258 -8.53 14.78 -1.87
N GLN A 259 -7.68 13.91 -1.33
CA GLN A 259 -7.45 13.80 0.12
C GLN A 259 -6.86 15.09 0.66
N PHE A 260 -5.87 15.67 -0.02
CA PHE A 260 -5.32 16.97 0.36
C PHE A 260 -6.40 18.06 0.38
N ILE A 261 -7.24 18.17 -0.67
CA ILE A 261 -8.36 19.13 -0.72
C ILE A 261 -9.34 18.91 0.44
N LEU A 262 -9.73 17.65 0.71
CA LEU A 262 -10.64 17.32 1.82
C LEU A 262 -10.02 17.62 3.19
N GLY A 263 -8.72 17.39 3.33
CA GLY A 263 -7.94 17.73 4.52
C GLY A 263 -7.89 19.24 4.76
N CYS A 264 -7.55 20.02 3.74
CA CYS A 264 -7.59 21.48 3.79
C CYS A 264 -8.99 22.01 4.11
N ALA A 265 -10.03 21.46 3.48
CA ALA A 265 -11.42 21.83 3.75
C ALA A 265 -11.80 21.53 5.22
N SER A 266 -11.33 20.42 5.77
CA SER A 266 -11.55 20.05 7.18
C SER A 266 -10.84 21.00 8.14
N ILE A 267 -9.60 21.42 7.85
CA ILE A 267 -8.89 22.44 8.64
C ILE A 267 -9.64 23.78 8.61
N ILE A 268 -10.11 24.21 7.44
CA ILE A 268 -10.91 25.44 7.29
C ILE A 268 -12.19 25.35 8.13
N ALA A 269 -12.88 24.20 8.09
CA ALA A 269 -14.08 23.96 8.89
C ALA A 269 -13.79 24.02 10.41
N VAL A 270 -12.68 23.44 10.87
CA VAL A 270 -12.25 23.53 12.27
C VAL A 270 -11.96 24.97 12.68
N ALA A 271 -11.25 25.74 11.84
CA ALA A 271 -11.00 27.15 12.11
C ALA A 271 -12.31 27.96 12.23
N ALA A 272 -13.29 27.69 11.36
CA ALA A 272 -14.61 28.31 11.44
C ALA A 272 -15.37 27.94 12.73
N LEU A 273 -15.28 26.67 13.18
CA LEU A 273 -15.87 26.22 14.44
C LEU A 273 -15.21 26.85 15.66
N VAL A 274 -13.89 26.97 15.68
CA VAL A 274 -13.15 27.66 16.76
C VAL A 274 -13.57 29.13 16.84
N LEU A 275 -13.68 29.80 15.68
CA LEU A 275 -14.20 31.18 15.62
C LEU A 275 -15.64 31.26 16.13
N LEU A 276 -16.50 30.32 15.73
CA LEU A 276 -17.90 30.26 16.20
C LEU A 276 -17.98 30.07 17.73
N VAL A 277 -17.19 29.16 18.30
CA VAL A 277 -17.09 28.97 19.75
C VAL A 277 -16.60 30.25 20.43
N GLY A 278 -15.58 30.89 19.87
CA GLY A 278 -15.08 32.18 20.35
C GLY A 278 -16.14 33.27 20.36
N ILE A 279 -17.00 33.34 19.34
CA ILE A 279 -18.14 34.27 19.26
C ILE A 279 -19.22 33.93 20.28
N LEU A 280 -19.57 32.65 20.43
CA LEU A 280 -20.58 32.16 21.39
C LEU A 280 -20.17 32.42 22.85
N LEU A 281 -18.89 32.19 23.18
CA LEU A 281 -18.32 32.48 24.49
C LEU A 281 -18.02 33.97 24.70
N GLY A 282 -18.11 34.78 23.64
CA GLY A 282 -17.88 36.22 23.69
C GLY A 282 -16.40 36.64 23.80
N VAL A 283 -15.47 35.71 23.58
CA VAL A 283 -14.01 35.92 23.54
C VAL A 283 -13.60 36.57 22.23
N VAL A 284 -14.19 36.14 21.11
CA VAL A 284 -13.96 36.70 19.78
C VAL A 284 -15.02 37.75 19.49
N LYS A 285 -14.59 39.01 19.38
CA LYS A 285 -15.43 40.09 18.87
C LYS A 285 -15.14 40.23 17.38
N CYS A 286 -15.98 39.67 16.52
CA CYS A 286 -15.99 40.03 15.10
C CYS A 286 -16.52 41.47 14.98
N LEU A 287 -15.66 42.44 15.29
CA LEU A 287 -15.85 43.85 15.02
C LEU A 287 -14.99 44.17 13.82
N ILE A 288 -15.56 44.15 12.62
CA ILE A 288 -14.92 44.77 11.47
C ILE A 288 -15.03 46.29 11.71
N PRO A 289 -13.92 47.02 11.89
CA PRO A 289 -13.98 48.46 12.07
C PRO A 289 -14.62 49.08 10.83
N LEU A 290 -15.73 49.80 11.00
CA LEU A 290 -16.38 50.51 9.91
C LEU A 290 -15.46 51.58 9.28
N SER A 291 -14.36 51.95 9.95
CA SER A 291 -13.31 52.83 9.43
C SER A 291 -12.44 52.21 8.32
N TRP A 292 -12.48 50.89 8.13
CA TRP A 292 -11.87 50.22 6.97
C TRP A 292 -12.79 50.24 5.73
N CYS A 293 -14.05 50.66 5.87
CA CYS A 293 -14.89 51.04 4.75
C CYS A 293 -14.68 52.54 4.49
N PRO A 294 -14.37 52.97 3.26
CA PRO A 294 -14.06 54.37 2.98
C PRO A 294 -15.33 55.22 3.22
N HIS A 295 -15.35 55.94 4.34
CA HIS A 295 -16.28 57.04 4.59
C HIS A 295 -15.49 58.34 4.53
N ASN A 296 -15.74 59.13 3.48
CA ASN A 296 -15.09 60.40 3.24
C ASN A 296 -15.29 61.37 4.42
N MET A 297 -14.21 61.79 5.07
CA MET A 297 -14.20 63.05 5.82
C MET A 297 -13.96 64.19 4.82
N VAL A 298 -15.02 64.72 4.22
CA VAL A 298 -14.93 65.96 3.43
C VAL A 298 -15.03 67.14 4.39
N LYS A 299 -13.90 67.78 4.65
CA LYS A 299 -13.85 69.15 5.19
C LYS A 299 -14.19 70.09 4.03
N ARG A 300 -15.24 70.90 4.20
CA ARG A 300 -15.73 71.89 3.23
C ARG A 300 -14.62 72.87 2.81
N SER A 301 -14.26 72.85 1.53
CA SER A 301 -13.87 74.05 0.79
C SER A 301 -14.05 73.79 -0.71
N ASP A 302 -14.97 74.56 -1.27
CA ASP A 302 -15.17 74.96 -2.67
C ASP A 302 -15.47 73.91 -3.75
N ALA A 303 -16.49 74.29 -4.51
CA ALA A 303 -17.24 73.51 -5.47
C ALA A 303 -16.40 73.09 -6.68
N ILE A 304 -16.71 71.91 -7.25
CA ILE A 304 -17.07 71.72 -8.67
C ILE A 304 -17.58 70.27 -8.85
N PHE A 305 -18.83 70.19 -9.33
CA PHE A 305 -19.52 69.08 -10.02
C PHE A 305 -19.47 67.65 -9.46
N ASP A 306 -20.64 67.26 -8.94
CA ASP A 306 -21.11 65.88 -8.82
C ASP A 306 -21.10 65.15 -10.17
N TRP A 307 -20.31 64.08 -10.28
CA TRP A 307 -20.72 62.88 -11.02
C TRP A 307 -20.54 61.67 -10.11
N GLU A 308 -21.65 61.32 -9.47
CA GLU A 308 -21.84 60.12 -8.66
C GLU A 308 -21.54 58.84 -9.45
N LYS A 309 -20.45 58.15 -9.13
CA LYS A 309 -20.30 56.71 -9.45
C LYS A 309 -19.33 55.98 -8.52
N SER A 310 -19.38 56.26 -7.21
CA SER A 310 -18.59 55.54 -6.20
C SER A 310 -19.40 54.89 -5.07
N ASN A 311 -20.71 54.64 -5.26
CA ASN A 311 -21.59 54.30 -4.12
C ASN A 311 -22.13 52.86 -4.06
N PHE A 312 -21.78 51.92 -4.95
CA PHE A 312 -22.40 50.58 -4.94
C PHE A 312 -21.55 49.46 -4.30
N LEU A 313 -20.23 49.44 -4.55
CA LEU A 313 -19.32 48.45 -3.96
C LEU A 313 -19.03 48.75 -2.48
N SER A 314 -18.74 50.01 -2.14
CA SER A 314 -18.51 50.45 -0.75
C SER A 314 -19.75 50.24 0.13
N SER A 315 -20.95 50.58 -0.38
CA SER A 315 -22.19 50.36 0.37
C SER A 315 -22.54 48.89 0.53
N LYS A 316 -22.30 48.02 -0.47
CA LYS A 316 -22.45 46.56 -0.33
C LYS A 316 -21.49 45.97 0.69
N VAL A 317 -20.23 46.40 0.68
CA VAL A 317 -19.21 45.95 1.65
C VAL A 317 -19.54 46.45 3.06
N SER A 318 -19.89 47.73 3.23
CA SER A 318 -20.31 48.30 4.50
C SER A 318 -21.58 47.61 5.04
N ARG A 319 -22.56 47.32 4.18
CA ARG A 319 -23.79 46.59 4.54
C ARG A 319 -23.50 45.12 4.86
N PHE A 320 -22.53 44.49 4.21
CA PHE A 320 -22.05 43.14 4.52
C PHE A 320 -21.32 43.10 5.87
N CYS A 321 -20.40 44.05 6.13
CA CYS A 321 -19.70 44.22 7.42
C CYS A 321 -20.68 44.53 8.56
N SER A 322 -21.68 45.39 8.33
CA SER A 322 -22.76 45.67 9.28
C SER A 322 -23.62 44.42 9.55
N ARG A 323 -23.96 43.65 8.52
CA ARG A 323 -24.67 42.36 8.66
C ARG A 323 -23.85 41.33 9.44
N LEU A 324 -22.54 41.27 9.24
CA LEU A 324 -21.62 40.42 10.01
C LEU A 324 -21.52 40.85 11.48
N ASN A 325 -21.33 42.15 11.74
CA ASN A 325 -21.30 42.73 13.09
C ASN A 325 -22.65 42.52 13.83
N ARG A 326 -23.79 42.53 13.11
CA ARG A 326 -25.12 42.27 13.66
C ARG A 326 -25.37 40.77 13.89
N GLY A 327 -24.86 39.90 13.01
CA GLY A 327 -24.95 38.44 13.13
C GLY A 327 -24.16 37.89 14.31
N SER A 328 -22.95 38.40 14.57
CA SER A 328 -22.15 38.02 15.74
C SER A 328 -22.83 38.41 17.06
N SER A 329 -23.47 39.58 17.09
CA SER A 329 -24.24 40.07 18.24
C SER A 329 -25.53 39.29 18.47
N PHE A 330 -26.15 38.73 17.44
CA PHE A 330 -27.34 37.87 17.54
C PHE A 330 -27.03 36.45 18.02
N LEU A 331 -25.88 35.90 17.62
CA LEU A 331 -25.36 34.62 18.12
C LEU A 331 -24.90 34.72 19.58
N ARG A 332 -24.37 35.89 19.96
CA ARG A 332 -23.99 36.25 21.32
C ARG A 332 -25.24 36.39 22.19
N GLY A 333 -25.57 35.35 22.94
CA GLY A 333 -26.68 35.35 23.90
C GLY A 333 -27.61 34.15 23.84
N ARG A 334 -27.50 33.28 22.81
CA ARG A 334 -28.33 32.06 22.71
C ARG A 334 -27.81 30.87 23.53
N VAL A 335 -26.50 30.80 23.78
CA VAL A 335 -25.88 29.68 24.49
C VAL A 335 -25.24 30.20 25.76
N LYS A 336 -25.85 29.92 26.91
CA LYS A 336 -25.24 30.18 28.22
C LYS A 336 -24.39 28.97 28.59
N PRO A 337 -23.05 29.06 28.69
CA PRO A 337 -22.21 27.90 28.99
C PRO A 337 -22.52 27.28 30.36
N ASN A 338 -23.11 28.05 31.28
CA ASN A 338 -23.49 27.59 32.62
C ASN A 338 -24.83 26.83 32.67
N THR A 339 -25.55 26.68 31.55
CA THR A 339 -26.76 25.84 31.50
C THR A 339 -26.41 24.46 30.95
N CYS A 340 -27.12 23.42 31.40
CA CYS A 340 -26.92 22.04 30.92
C CYS A 340 -26.98 21.96 29.38
N THR A 341 -27.97 22.63 28.78
CA THR A 341 -28.12 22.71 27.31
C THR A 341 -26.96 23.44 26.64
N GLY A 342 -26.46 24.53 27.23
CA GLY A 342 -25.35 25.29 26.64
C GLY A 342 -24.00 24.58 26.78
N GLY A 343 -23.78 23.91 27.91
CA GLY A 343 -22.63 23.01 28.10
C GLY A 343 -22.66 21.83 27.13
N LEU A 344 -23.83 21.23 26.89
CA LEU A 344 -23.99 20.13 25.92
C LEU A 344 -23.73 20.59 24.48
N VAL A 345 -24.22 21.76 24.08
CA VAL A 345 -23.94 22.34 22.75
C VAL A 345 -22.45 22.61 22.57
N LEU A 346 -21.78 23.19 23.58
CA LEU A 346 -20.34 23.45 23.53
C LEU A 346 -19.54 22.15 23.43
N ALA A 347 -19.90 21.14 24.22
CA ALA A 347 -19.27 19.83 24.21
C ALA A 347 -19.42 19.16 22.83
N LEU A 348 -20.61 19.18 22.23
CA LEU A 348 -20.83 18.64 20.88
C LEU A 348 -20.00 19.36 19.82
N VAL A 349 -19.91 20.69 19.88
CA VAL A 349 -19.10 21.48 18.93
C VAL A 349 -17.60 21.16 19.08
N ILE A 350 -17.11 21.02 20.31
CA ILE A 350 -15.71 20.63 20.58
C ILE A 350 -15.45 19.22 20.08
N VAL A 351 -16.33 18.26 20.39
CA VAL A 351 -16.21 16.87 19.90
C VAL A 351 -16.20 16.84 18.38
N PHE A 352 -17.10 17.59 17.73
CA PHE A 352 -17.15 17.67 16.28
C PHE A 352 -15.89 18.31 15.68
N ALA A 353 -15.36 19.37 16.30
CA ALA A 353 -14.10 20.00 15.89
C ALA A 353 -12.90 19.05 16.06
N VAL A 354 -12.84 18.28 17.15
CA VAL A 354 -11.80 17.26 17.37
C VAL A 354 -11.91 16.16 16.32
N VAL A 355 -13.12 15.66 16.03
CA VAL A 355 -13.35 14.67 14.98
C VAL A 355 -12.90 15.21 13.63
N LEU A 356 -13.31 16.42 13.25
CA LEU A 356 -12.90 17.06 11.98
C LEU A 356 -11.39 17.34 11.91
N MET A 357 -10.75 17.69 13.03
CA MET A 357 -9.31 17.86 13.08
C MET A 357 -8.61 16.53 12.89
N CYS A 358 -9.05 15.47 13.56
CA CYS A 358 -8.50 14.12 13.41
C CYS A 358 -8.68 13.60 11.98
N THR A 359 -9.85 13.80 11.37
CA THR A 359 -10.07 13.41 9.97
C THR A 359 -9.26 14.27 9.01
N GLY A 360 -9.16 15.58 9.23
CA GLY A 360 -8.36 16.49 8.39
C GLY A 360 -6.87 16.18 8.42
N VAL A 361 -6.29 15.97 9.61
CA VAL A 361 -4.91 15.52 9.79
C VAL A 361 -4.72 14.13 9.16
N GLY A 362 -5.70 13.22 9.33
CA GLY A 362 -5.71 11.92 8.67
C GLY A 362 -5.68 11.99 7.14
N TYR A 363 -6.40 12.93 6.53
CA TYR A 363 -6.37 13.12 5.07
C TYR A 363 -5.07 13.76 4.55
N ILE A 364 -4.41 14.61 5.34
CA ILE A 364 -3.17 15.28 4.91
C ILE A 364 -1.94 14.41 5.17
N TYR A 365 -1.89 13.73 6.32
CA TYR A 365 -0.71 13.01 6.80
C TYR A 365 -0.93 11.50 6.98
N GLY A 366 -2.18 11.02 7.02
CA GLY A 366 -2.52 9.63 7.36
C GLY A 366 -2.25 8.60 6.28
N GLY A 367 -1.52 8.96 5.23
CA GLY A 367 -1.26 8.11 4.07
C GLY A 367 -2.53 7.77 3.29
N ASN A 368 -2.35 7.20 2.11
CA ASN A 368 -3.42 6.78 1.20
C ASN A 368 -4.20 5.52 1.68
N GLY A 369 -4.04 5.10 2.95
CA GLY A 369 -4.65 3.90 3.52
C GLY A 369 -4.09 2.57 3.01
N ALA A 370 -3.08 2.62 2.14
CA ALA A 370 -2.46 1.46 1.53
C ALA A 370 -0.95 1.46 1.80
N GLN A 371 -0.60 1.06 3.02
CA GLN A 371 0.78 0.88 3.44
C GLN A 371 1.46 -0.12 2.52
N GLU A 372 2.64 0.23 2.00
CA GLU A 372 3.46 -0.71 1.27
C GLU A 372 4.11 -1.69 2.26
N ALA A 373 4.25 -2.95 1.85
CA ALA A 373 5.10 -3.89 2.56
C ALA A 373 6.55 -3.39 2.52
N TYR A 374 7.34 -3.67 3.55
CA TYR A 374 8.78 -3.36 3.49
C TYR A 374 9.51 -4.39 2.60
N PRO A 375 10.13 -3.98 1.49
CA PRO A 375 10.95 -4.89 0.70
C PRO A 375 12.24 -5.23 1.46
N TRP A 376 12.76 -6.45 1.24
CA TRP A 376 14.08 -6.86 1.72
C TRP A 376 14.86 -7.37 0.51
N LYS A 377 16.02 -6.73 0.26
CA LYS A 377 16.84 -6.96 -0.94
C LYS A 377 16.02 -6.90 -2.24
N GLY A 378 15.09 -5.95 -2.35
CA GLY A 378 14.23 -5.79 -3.53
C GLY A 378 13.03 -6.76 -3.62
N HIS A 379 12.89 -7.72 -2.70
CA HIS A 379 11.80 -8.70 -2.75
C HIS A 379 10.70 -8.41 -1.73
N TYR A 380 9.46 -8.60 -2.14
CA TYR A 380 8.30 -8.75 -1.26
C TYR A 380 8.09 -10.21 -0.89
N SER A 381 7.49 -10.46 0.27
CA SER A 381 7.16 -11.82 0.74
C SER A 381 5.90 -11.76 1.59
N GLN A 382 5.33 -12.92 1.91
CA GLN A 382 4.14 -13.01 2.74
C GLN A 382 4.37 -13.96 3.92
N PHE A 383 3.51 -13.85 4.93
CA PHE A 383 3.53 -14.67 6.13
C PHE A 383 2.11 -15.10 6.52
N THR A 384 2.01 -16.21 7.26
CA THR A 384 0.75 -16.68 7.85
C THR A 384 0.61 -16.04 9.23
N LEU A 385 -0.53 -15.44 9.50
CA LEU A 385 -0.86 -15.00 10.85
C LEU A 385 -1.57 -16.15 11.57
N LEU A 386 -1.11 -16.48 12.77
CA LEU A 386 -1.69 -17.53 13.61
C LEU A 386 -2.13 -16.93 14.94
N THR A 387 -3.39 -17.18 15.30
CA THR A 387 -3.95 -16.75 16.58
C THR A 387 -4.70 -17.90 17.24
N MET A 388 -4.60 -17.99 18.56
CA MET A 388 -5.27 -19.02 19.34
C MET A 388 -6.35 -18.39 20.23
N THR A 389 -7.56 -18.92 20.17
CA THR A 389 -8.74 -18.30 20.79
C THR A 389 -9.79 -19.36 21.17
N TYR A 390 -10.91 -18.91 21.74
CA TYR A 390 -12.05 -19.72 22.16
C TYR A 390 -13.34 -18.87 22.19
N GLU A 391 -14.48 -19.53 22.37
CA GLU A 391 -15.82 -18.94 22.20
C GLU A 391 -16.05 -17.59 22.88
N ALA A 392 -15.57 -17.40 24.11
CA ALA A 392 -15.79 -16.16 24.87
C ALA A 392 -15.09 -14.92 24.26
N ARG A 393 -14.16 -15.11 23.32
CA ARG A 393 -13.40 -14.04 22.65
C ARG A 393 -13.80 -13.84 21.19
N LEU A 394 -14.89 -14.46 20.72
CA LEU A 394 -15.31 -14.39 19.33
C LEU A 394 -15.54 -12.94 18.83
N TRP A 395 -16.05 -12.04 19.67
CA TRP A 395 -16.23 -10.64 19.30
C TRP A 395 -14.88 -9.93 19.05
N ASN A 396 -13.89 -10.12 19.93
CA ASN A 396 -12.53 -9.61 19.73
C ASN A 396 -11.92 -10.18 18.44
N LEU A 397 -12.10 -11.48 18.21
CA LEU A 397 -11.60 -12.17 17.03
C LEU A 397 -12.16 -11.58 15.72
N LYS A 398 -13.43 -11.17 15.68
CA LYS A 398 -14.00 -10.52 14.50
C LYS A 398 -13.30 -9.20 14.17
N MET A 399 -13.02 -8.37 15.18
CA MET A 399 -12.28 -7.12 15.00
C MET A 399 -10.82 -7.39 14.59
N TYR A 400 -10.19 -8.36 15.25
CA TYR A 400 -8.84 -8.82 14.97
C TYR A 400 -8.68 -9.26 13.51
N VAL A 401 -9.53 -10.17 13.03
CA VAL A 401 -9.49 -10.69 11.66
C VAL A 401 -9.75 -9.58 10.65
N LYS A 402 -10.72 -8.69 10.93
CA LYS A 402 -11.00 -7.54 10.07
C LYS A 402 -9.78 -6.64 9.90
N HIS A 403 -9.07 -6.36 10.98
CA HIS A 403 -7.88 -5.52 10.95
C HIS A 403 -6.72 -6.20 10.22
N TYR A 404 -6.28 -7.38 10.68
CA TYR A 404 -5.04 -7.97 10.21
C TYR A 404 -5.13 -8.61 8.81
N SER A 405 -6.31 -9.06 8.37
CA SER A 405 -6.50 -9.57 7.00
C SER A 405 -6.08 -8.53 5.95
N ARG A 406 -6.16 -7.25 6.31
CA ARG A 406 -5.87 -6.11 5.45
C ARG A 406 -4.42 -5.63 5.54
N CYS A 407 -3.57 -6.26 6.35
CA CYS A 407 -2.14 -5.89 6.39
C CYS A 407 -1.40 -6.42 5.15
N PRO A 408 -0.41 -5.68 4.61
CA PRO A 408 0.16 -5.94 3.27
C PRO A 408 0.69 -7.35 3.04
N SER A 409 1.47 -7.88 3.99
CA SER A 409 2.19 -9.15 3.84
C SER A 409 1.46 -10.36 4.46
N VAL A 410 0.27 -10.19 5.03
CA VAL A 410 -0.52 -11.33 5.56
C VAL A 410 -1.09 -12.15 4.40
N ARG A 411 -0.75 -13.45 4.31
CA ARG A 411 -1.26 -14.37 3.28
C ARG A 411 -2.59 -15.00 3.67
N GLU A 412 -2.67 -15.50 4.89
CA GLU A 412 -3.82 -16.18 5.46
C GLU A 412 -3.84 -15.95 6.99
N ILE A 413 -5.00 -16.20 7.60
CA ILE A 413 -5.17 -16.20 9.05
C ILE A 413 -5.61 -17.59 9.49
N VAL A 414 -4.81 -18.21 10.36
CA VAL A 414 -5.13 -19.50 11.00
C VAL A 414 -5.61 -19.23 12.41
N VAL A 415 -6.87 -19.57 12.66
CA VAL A 415 -7.49 -19.48 13.99
C VAL A 415 -7.45 -20.86 14.64
N VAL A 416 -6.62 -21.02 15.66
CA VAL A 416 -6.56 -22.21 16.49
C VAL A 416 -7.67 -22.12 17.53
N TRP A 417 -8.72 -22.93 17.35
CA TRP A 417 -9.93 -22.91 18.16
C TRP A 417 -9.87 -23.92 19.30
N ASN A 418 -9.63 -23.43 20.51
CA ASN A 418 -9.30 -24.28 21.66
C ASN A 418 -10.50 -24.80 22.46
N LYS A 419 -11.64 -24.09 22.45
CA LYS A 419 -12.79 -24.44 23.29
C LYS A 419 -14.08 -23.76 22.82
N GLY A 420 -15.20 -24.48 22.97
CA GLY A 420 -16.55 -23.99 22.71
C GLY A 420 -16.96 -24.17 21.25
N LYS A 421 -18.11 -23.64 20.85
CA LYS A 421 -18.63 -23.81 19.49
C LYS A 421 -17.79 -23.02 18.47
N PRO A 422 -17.17 -23.67 17.48
CA PRO A 422 -16.33 -22.97 16.51
C PRO A 422 -17.17 -22.05 15.60
N PRO A 423 -16.62 -20.89 15.20
CA PRO A 423 -17.23 -20.05 14.18
C PRO A 423 -17.06 -20.68 12.80
N VAL A 424 -17.86 -20.22 11.85
CA VAL A 424 -17.67 -20.53 10.43
C VAL A 424 -16.88 -19.42 9.76
N SER A 425 -16.16 -19.72 8.67
CA SER A 425 -15.33 -18.73 7.97
C SER A 425 -16.13 -17.51 7.50
N SER A 426 -17.41 -17.68 7.17
CA SER A 426 -18.33 -16.60 6.79
C SER A 426 -18.68 -15.63 7.93
N ASP A 427 -18.35 -15.95 9.19
CA ASP A 427 -18.56 -15.04 10.32
C ASP A 427 -17.58 -13.85 10.35
N PHE A 428 -16.55 -13.88 9.51
CA PHE A 428 -15.46 -12.92 9.49
C PHE A 428 -15.46 -12.01 8.27
N ASP A 429 -15.30 -10.71 8.49
CA ASP A 429 -15.01 -9.71 7.46
C ASP A 429 -13.51 -9.73 7.11
N SER A 430 -13.11 -10.72 6.31
CA SER A 430 -11.71 -10.94 5.91
C SER A 430 -11.51 -10.76 4.42
N VAL A 431 -10.36 -10.19 4.06
CA VAL A 431 -9.86 -10.08 2.68
C VAL A 431 -8.77 -11.12 2.35
N VAL A 432 -8.51 -12.05 3.26
CA VAL A 432 -7.62 -13.21 3.06
C VAL A 432 -8.30 -14.47 3.59
N PRO A 433 -7.89 -15.68 3.15
CA PRO A 433 -8.43 -16.91 3.70
C PRO A 433 -8.32 -16.95 5.24
N VAL A 434 -9.43 -17.33 5.88
CA VAL A 434 -9.48 -17.58 7.33
C VAL A 434 -9.77 -19.06 7.53
N ARG A 435 -8.81 -19.77 8.12
CA ARG A 435 -8.91 -21.20 8.36
C ARG A 435 -9.06 -21.45 9.86
N ILE A 436 -10.12 -22.17 10.23
CA ILE A 436 -10.38 -22.55 11.61
C ILE A 436 -9.80 -23.95 11.85
N ARG A 437 -8.78 -24.05 12.70
CA ARG A 437 -8.21 -25.33 13.15
C ARG A 437 -8.77 -25.67 14.51
N ILE A 438 -9.68 -26.64 14.56
CA ILE A 438 -10.34 -27.08 15.78
C ILE A 438 -9.41 -28.03 16.53
N GLU A 439 -9.22 -27.79 17.83
CA GLU A 439 -8.41 -28.65 18.69
C GLU A 439 -9.30 -29.35 19.72
N GLU A 440 -9.04 -30.64 19.95
CA GLU A 440 -9.84 -31.48 20.84
C GLU A 440 -9.70 -31.08 22.32
N LYS A 441 -8.51 -30.60 22.68
CA LYS A 441 -8.16 -30.20 24.05
C LYS A 441 -7.82 -28.72 24.08
N ASN A 442 -8.37 -28.01 25.05
CA ASN A 442 -7.93 -26.66 25.38
C ASN A 442 -6.52 -26.71 25.98
N SER A 443 -5.51 -26.44 25.17
CA SER A 443 -4.09 -26.42 25.56
C SER A 443 -3.40 -25.22 24.93
N LEU A 444 -2.47 -24.60 25.67
CA LEU A 444 -1.61 -23.55 25.12
C LEU A 444 -0.58 -24.11 24.13
N ASN A 445 -0.28 -25.41 24.16
CA ASN A 445 0.63 -26.06 23.22
C ASN A 445 0.13 -26.02 21.77
N ASN A 446 -1.19 -25.89 21.57
CA ASN A 446 -1.82 -25.99 20.26
C ASN A 446 -1.36 -24.91 19.26
N ARG A 447 -0.94 -23.74 19.74
CA ARG A 447 -0.46 -22.64 18.86
C ARG A 447 0.83 -22.97 18.10
N PHE A 448 1.57 -24.00 18.52
CA PHE A 448 2.80 -24.44 17.86
C PHE A 448 2.68 -25.81 17.18
N LYS A 449 1.47 -26.36 17.08
CA LYS A 449 1.22 -27.65 16.42
C LYS A 449 1.58 -27.60 14.93
N MET A 450 2.31 -28.62 14.47
CA MET A 450 2.66 -28.78 13.05
C MET A 450 1.40 -28.76 12.19
N ASP A 451 1.45 -27.98 11.11
CA ASP A 451 0.34 -27.78 10.20
C ASP A 451 0.88 -27.70 8.78
N SER A 452 0.70 -28.79 8.02
CA SER A 452 1.17 -28.90 6.64
C SER A 452 0.42 -27.99 5.67
N SER A 453 -0.71 -27.41 6.08
CA SER A 453 -1.44 -26.43 5.27
C SER A 453 -0.88 -25.01 5.38
N ILE A 454 0.05 -24.76 6.31
CA ILE A 454 0.78 -23.48 6.37
C ILE A 454 1.90 -23.50 5.35
N GLU A 455 1.70 -22.81 4.24
CA GLU A 455 2.67 -22.75 3.14
C GLU A 455 3.77 -21.70 3.33
N THR A 456 3.58 -20.76 4.25
CA THR A 456 4.56 -19.71 4.51
C THR A 456 5.60 -20.18 5.52
N ARG A 457 6.86 -19.80 5.28
CA ARG A 457 7.96 -20.06 6.21
C ARG A 457 7.83 -19.24 7.49
N ALA A 458 7.41 -17.98 7.36
CA ALA A 458 7.22 -17.08 8.49
C ALA A 458 5.79 -17.21 9.03
N VAL A 459 5.66 -17.41 10.33
CA VAL A 459 4.39 -17.30 11.05
C VAL A 459 4.49 -16.18 12.07
N LEU A 460 3.52 -15.27 12.06
CA LEU A 460 3.29 -14.35 13.15
C LEU A 460 2.32 -15.00 14.14
N GLU A 461 2.83 -15.41 15.30
CA GLU A 461 1.98 -15.78 16.43
C GLU A 461 1.57 -14.50 17.16
N LEU A 462 0.26 -14.29 17.29
CA LEU A 462 -0.27 -13.06 17.85
C LEU A 462 -1.56 -13.34 18.62
N ASP A 463 -1.52 -13.08 19.93
CA ASP A 463 -2.65 -13.28 20.83
C ASP A 463 -3.86 -12.46 20.37
N ASP A 464 -5.05 -13.05 20.50
CA ASP A 464 -6.33 -12.52 20.00
C ASP A 464 -6.82 -11.26 20.72
N ASP A 465 -6.10 -10.84 21.77
CA ASP A 465 -6.34 -9.62 22.51
C ASP A 465 -5.33 -8.50 22.23
N ILE A 466 -4.34 -8.72 21.35
CA ILE A 466 -3.34 -7.72 20.97
C ILE A 466 -3.66 -7.09 19.61
N MET A 467 -3.81 -5.77 19.61
CA MET A 467 -4.02 -4.94 18.42
C MET A 467 -2.81 -4.05 18.16
N MET A 468 -2.19 -4.19 16.99
CA MET A 468 -1.01 -3.44 16.54
C MET A 468 -1.25 -2.86 15.15
N THR A 469 -0.58 -1.77 14.79
CA THR A 469 -0.72 -1.22 13.44
C THR A 469 -0.11 -2.16 12.39
N CYS A 470 -0.61 -2.13 11.14
CA CYS A 470 0.01 -2.94 10.09
C CYS A 470 1.48 -2.55 9.86
N ASP A 471 1.84 -1.27 10.01
CA ASP A 471 3.23 -0.82 9.94
C ASP A 471 4.13 -1.50 10.99
N ASP A 472 3.68 -1.61 12.24
CA ASP A 472 4.43 -2.32 13.29
C ASP A 472 4.64 -3.80 12.93
N ILE A 473 3.61 -4.45 12.38
CA ILE A 473 3.67 -5.84 11.91
C ILE A 473 4.66 -5.98 10.74
N GLU A 474 4.62 -5.08 9.76
CA GLU A 474 5.51 -5.08 8.61
C GLU A 474 6.97 -4.81 9.01
N ARG A 475 7.21 -3.94 10.01
CA ARG A 475 8.55 -3.75 10.60
C ARG A 475 9.06 -5.03 11.25
N GLY A 476 8.22 -5.70 12.06
CA GLY A 476 8.55 -7.00 12.64
C GLY A 476 8.90 -8.04 11.58
N PHE A 477 8.10 -8.11 10.53
CA PHE A 477 8.31 -9.05 9.43
C PHE A 477 9.60 -8.78 8.67
N ARG A 478 9.92 -7.51 8.38
CA ARG A 478 11.18 -7.12 7.76
C ARG A 478 12.37 -7.64 8.55
N ILE A 479 12.39 -7.41 9.86
CA ILE A 479 13.48 -7.82 10.74
C ILE A 479 13.58 -9.35 10.84
N TRP A 480 12.44 -10.05 10.86
CA TRP A 480 12.45 -11.51 10.75
C TRP A 480 13.06 -12.00 9.43
N ARG A 481 12.81 -11.34 8.30
CA ARG A 481 13.43 -11.70 7.01
C ARG A 481 14.95 -11.46 6.98
N GLU A 482 15.46 -10.53 7.79
CA GLU A 482 16.89 -10.32 8.00
C GLU A 482 17.51 -11.43 8.88
N HIS A 483 16.73 -11.99 9.81
CA HIS A 483 17.15 -12.99 10.79
C HIS A 483 16.13 -14.13 10.98
N PRO A 484 15.87 -14.96 9.94
CA PRO A 484 14.79 -15.96 9.98
C PRO A 484 15.05 -17.10 10.99
N ASP A 485 16.29 -17.22 11.47
CA ASP A 485 16.72 -18.15 12.50
C ASP A 485 16.34 -17.73 13.94
N ARG A 486 15.81 -16.51 14.12
CA ARG A 486 15.49 -15.92 15.43
C ARG A 486 13.98 -15.80 15.67
N ILE A 487 13.60 -15.72 16.94
CA ILE A 487 12.28 -15.24 17.37
C ILE A 487 12.32 -13.72 17.35
N VAL A 488 11.54 -13.09 16.47
CA VAL A 488 11.50 -11.62 16.33
C VAL A 488 10.17 -11.12 16.84
N GLY A 489 10.15 -10.30 17.88
CA GLY A 489 8.87 -9.88 18.46
C GLY A 489 8.92 -8.63 19.31
N PHE A 490 7.77 -8.35 19.92
CA PHE A 490 7.46 -7.01 20.44
C PHE A 490 7.46 -6.91 21.97
N TYR A 491 7.57 -8.04 22.68
CA TYR A 491 7.51 -8.09 24.13
C TYR A 491 8.75 -8.75 24.74
N PRO A 492 9.80 -7.97 25.06
CA PRO A 492 11.05 -8.49 25.57
C PRO A 492 10.98 -8.79 27.07
N ARG A 493 11.69 -9.83 27.48
CA ARG A 493 11.95 -10.19 28.87
C ARG A 493 13.45 -10.45 29.05
N LEU A 494 13.90 -10.25 30.28
CA LEU A 494 15.28 -10.51 30.68
C LEU A 494 15.29 -11.50 31.82
N ILE A 495 15.94 -12.63 31.58
CA ILE A 495 16.21 -13.68 32.55
C ILE A 495 17.67 -13.59 32.96
N ASP A 496 17.92 -13.01 34.12
CA ASP A 496 19.24 -12.69 34.64
C ASP A 496 19.42 -13.07 36.12
N GLY A 497 20.66 -13.37 36.50
CA GLY A 497 21.06 -13.67 37.86
C GLY A 497 20.89 -15.13 38.30
N PRO A 498 21.39 -15.47 39.49
CA PRO A 498 21.45 -16.86 39.98
C PRO A 498 20.08 -17.40 40.41
N ARG A 499 19.16 -16.52 40.83
CA ARG A 499 17.78 -16.89 41.18
C ARG A 499 16.86 -16.50 40.02
N LEU A 500 16.54 -17.48 39.18
CA LEU A 500 15.67 -17.30 38.02
C LEU A 500 14.29 -16.79 38.46
N LYS A 501 13.99 -15.55 38.10
CA LYS A 501 12.72 -14.89 38.40
C LYS A 501 12.19 -14.27 37.13
N TYR A 502 10.90 -14.48 36.84
CA TYR A 502 10.26 -13.85 35.70
C TYR A 502 10.06 -12.35 35.97
N ARG A 503 10.57 -11.52 35.06
CA ARG A 503 10.54 -10.06 35.16
C ARG A 503 10.11 -9.45 33.82
N GLY A 504 9.23 -8.45 33.89
CA GLY A 504 8.68 -7.78 32.70
C GLY A 504 9.66 -6.84 32.01
N GLU A 505 9.17 -6.19 30.95
CA GLU A 505 9.96 -5.27 30.10
C GLU A 505 10.61 -4.11 30.87
N LYS A 506 9.96 -3.57 31.91
CA LYS A 506 10.54 -2.51 32.75
C LYS A 506 11.89 -2.91 33.35
N HIS A 507 12.05 -4.19 33.72
CA HIS A 507 13.32 -4.73 34.22
C HIS A 507 14.34 -4.86 33.09
N ALA A 508 13.92 -5.44 31.95
CA ALA A 508 14.76 -5.59 30.76
C ALA A 508 15.35 -4.24 30.31
N ARG A 509 14.51 -3.21 30.20
CA ARG A 509 14.95 -1.84 29.83
C ARG A 509 15.90 -1.25 30.86
N ARG A 510 15.63 -1.40 32.16
CA ARG A 510 16.51 -0.89 33.23
C ARG A 510 17.91 -1.50 33.18
N HIS A 511 18.02 -2.78 32.78
CA HIS A 511 19.28 -3.50 32.71
C HIS A 511 19.87 -3.55 31.29
N ASN A 512 19.32 -2.73 30.39
CA ASN A 512 19.69 -2.65 28.98
C ASN A 512 19.88 -4.02 28.32
N GLY A 513 18.88 -4.90 28.40
CA GLY A 513 18.86 -6.06 27.53
C GLY A 513 17.74 -7.05 27.77
N TYR A 514 17.73 -8.07 26.91
CA TYR A 514 16.70 -9.09 26.81
C TYR A 514 17.29 -10.39 26.26
N ASN A 515 16.70 -11.52 26.62
CA ASN A 515 17.08 -12.86 26.11
C ASN A 515 15.86 -13.77 25.90
N VAL A 516 14.66 -13.22 26.08
CA VAL A 516 13.38 -13.89 25.84
C VAL A 516 12.45 -12.91 25.14
N ILE A 517 11.73 -13.39 24.11
CA ILE A 517 10.64 -12.67 23.45
C ILE A 517 9.36 -13.48 23.64
N LEU A 518 8.29 -12.84 24.12
CA LEU A 518 7.01 -13.53 24.24
C LEU A 518 6.42 -13.76 22.85
N THR A 519 6.00 -14.99 22.59
CA THR A 519 5.53 -15.40 21.26
C THR A 519 4.14 -14.86 20.93
N GLY A 520 3.36 -14.47 21.95
CA GLY A 520 2.04 -13.86 21.77
C GLY A 520 2.03 -12.53 20.99
N ALA A 521 3.20 -12.04 20.57
CA ALA A 521 3.37 -11.14 19.44
C ALA A 521 4.79 -11.31 18.88
N ALA A 522 5.02 -12.37 18.08
CA ALA A 522 6.31 -12.64 17.47
C ALA A 522 6.25 -13.40 16.15
N PHE A 523 7.17 -13.06 15.25
CA PHE A 523 7.50 -13.83 14.07
C PHE A 523 8.45 -14.98 14.41
N ILE A 524 8.12 -16.15 13.89
CA ILE A 524 8.88 -17.40 14.01
C ILE A 524 8.89 -18.15 12.69
N ASP A 525 9.92 -18.98 12.49
CA ASP A 525 9.98 -19.92 11.38
C ASP A 525 9.12 -21.14 11.72
N SER A 526 8.03 -21.37 10.98
CA SER A 526 7.07 -22.43 11.27
C SER A 526 7.71 -23.83 11.21
N GLN A 527 8.59 -24.06 10.24
CA GLN A 527 9.24 -25.36 10.03
C GLN A 527 10.25 -25.66 11.13
N VAL A 528 10.94 -24.64 11.65
CA VAL A 528 11.93 -24.79 12.72
C VAL A 528 11.25 -24.78 14.09
N ALA A 529 10.43 -23.77 14.38
CA ALA A 529 9.81 -23.57 15.69
C ALA A 529 8.87 -24.72 16.04
N PHE A 530 7.96 -25.08 15.14
CA PHE A 530 6.93 -26.08 15.44
C PHE A 530 7.54 -27.48 15.55
N LYS A 531 8.49 -27.81 14.66
CA LYS A 531 9.23 -29.08 14.72
C LYS A 531 10.01 -29.22 16.03
N ARG A 532 10.68 -28.16 16.48
CA ARG A 532 11.38 -28.16 17.78
C ARG A 532 10.39 -28.27 18.94
N TYR A 533 9.29 -27.53 18.89
CA TYR A 533 8.29 -27.53 19.95
C TYR A 533 7.61 -28.89 20.11
N TRP A 534 7.40 -29.63 19.02
CA TRP A 534 6.78 -30.97 18.99
C TRP A 534 7.78 -32.12 18.92
N SER A 535 9.07 -31.84 19.10
CA SER A 535 10.11 -32.84 19.22
C SER A 535 9.95 -33.70 20.47
N GLU A 536 10.65 -34.84 20.51
CA GLU A 536 10.65 -35.73 21.67
C GLU A 536 11.28 -35.05 22.89
N GLU A 537 12.34 -34.28 22.66
CA GLU A 537 13.07 -33.51 23.68
C GLU A 537 12.18 -32.51 24.41
N ALA A 538 11.20 -31.92 23.72
CA ALA A 538 10.28 -30.94 24.28
C ALA A 538 9.09 -31.56 25.06
N THR A 539 8.95 -32.89 25.09
CA THR A 539 7.77 -33.58 25.67
C THR A 539 7.56 -33.26 27.15
N ALA A 540 8.61 -33.32 27.96
CA ALA A 540 8.55 -32.97 29.38
C ALA A 540 8.18 -31.49 29.58
N GLY A 541 8.69 -30.62 28.70
CA GLY A 541 8.33 -29.20 28.67
C GLY A 541 6.84 -28.98 28.39
N ARG A 542 6.31 -29.61 27.33
CA ARG A 542 4.88 -29.51 26.95
C ARG A 542 3.94 -29.99 28.06
N ALA A 543 4.34 -31.05 28.79
CA ALA A 543 3.58 -31.54 29.93
C ALA A 543 3.51 -30.52 31.09
N LEU A 544 4.59 -29.78 31.35
CA LEU A 544 4.58 -28.68 32.31
C LEU A 544 3.72 -27.49 31.84
N VAL A 545 3.75 -27.18 30.55
CA VAL A 545 2.87 -26.16 29.95
C VAL A 545 1.41 -26.51 30.16
N ASP A 546 1.01 -27.76 29.91
CA ASP A 546 -0.36 -28.23 30.16
C ASP A 546 -0.71 -28.20 31.66
N LYS A 547 0.21 -28.63 32.53
CA LYS A 547 0.00 -28.66 33.98
C LYS A 547 -0.20 -27.27 34.56
N TYR A 548 0.55 -26.28 34.09
CA TYR A 548 0.48 -24.91 34.58
C TYR A 548 -0.47 -24.01 33.79
N PHE A 549 -0.93 -24.48 32.62
CA PHE A 549 -1.66 -23.68 31.64
C PHE A 549 -0.95 -22.33 31.39
N ASN A 550 0.36 -22.38 31.15
CA ASN A 550 1.25 -21.22 31.01
C ASN A 550 2.62 -21.64 30.41
N CYS A 551 3.46 -20.66 30.10
CA CYS A 551 4.89 -20.83 29.79
C CYS A 551 5.23 -21.53 28.45
N GLU A 552 4.28 -21.66 27.54
CA GLU A 552 4.50 -22.13 26.16
C GLU A 552 5.50 -21.23 25.42
N ASP A 553 5.38 -19.91 25.58
CA ASP A 553 6.29 -18.91 25.03
C ASP A 553 7.71 -19.05 25.60
N VAL A 554 7.83 -19.23 26.92
CA VAL A 554 9.12 -19.43 27.61
C VAL A 554 9.77 -20.73 27.14
N LEU A 555 9.01 -21.82 27.04
CA LEU A 555 9.52 -23.10 26.56
C LEU A 555 10.12 -22.97 25.16
N LEU A 556 9.42 -22.32 24.23
CA LEU A 556 9.92 -22.14 22.87
C LEU A 556 11.25 -21.35 22.83
N ASN A 557 11.41 -20.34 23.69
CA ASN A 557 12.67 -19.60 23.80
C ASN A 557 13.84 -20.48 24.27
N TYR A 558 13.62 -21.39 25.23
CA TYR A 558 14.64 -22.37 25.64
C TYR A 558 15.02 -23.33 24.51
N LEU A 559 14.04 -23.83 23.76
CA LEU A 559 14.27 -24.74 22.64
C LEU A 559 15.06 -24.07 21.50
N TYR A 560 14.83 -22.78 21.26
CA TYR A 560 15.64 -21.99 20.33
C TYR A 560 17.08 -21.82 20.83
N ALA A 561 17.25 -21.47 22.11
CA ALA A 561 18.57 -21.27 22.71
C ALA A 561 19.42 -22.53 22.74
N ASN A 562 18.82 -23.70 23.02
CA ASN A 562 19.56 -24.96 23.07
C ASN A 562 20.16 -25.35 21.71
N ALA A 563 19.49 -24.97 20.61
CA ALA A 563 19.88 -25.39 19.26
C ALA A 563 20.88 -24.45 18.54
N SER A 564 21.31 -23.35 19.17
CA SER A 564 22.18 -22.35 18.53
C SER A 564 23.25 -21.86 19.49
N SER A 565 24.44 -21.51 18.99
CA SER A 565 25.49 -20.83 19.75
C SER A 565 25.38 -19.30 19.69
N PHE A 566 24.44 -18.76 18.90
CA PHE A 566 24.27 -17.32 18.65
C PHE A 566 23.02 -16.75 19.33
N LYS A 567 22.78 -15.44 19.12
CA LYS A 567 21.57 -14.73 19.56
C LYS A 567 20.33 -15.36 18.91
N THR A 568 19.35 -15.69 19.73
CA THR A 568 18.15 -16.41 19.29
C THR A 568 16.89 -15.55 19.26
N VAL A 569 16.99 -14.30 19.72
CA VAL A 569 15.88 -13.36 19.83
C VAL A 569 16.25 -11.98 19.29
N GLU A 570 15.28 -11.31 18.69
CA GLU A 570 15.38 -9.94 18.22
C GLU A 570 14.16 -9.14 18.67
N TYR A 571 14.39 -7.92 19.16
CA TYR A 571 13.33 -7.02 19.62
C TYR A 571 12.97 -6.00 18.56
N VAL A 572 11.66 -5.77 18.40
CA VAL A 572 11.11 -4.65 17.64
C VAL A 572 10.15 -3.87 18.55
N LYS A 573 10.35 -2.56 18.65
CA LYS A 573 9.51 -1.66 19.41
C LYS A 573 8.25 -1.31 18.60
N PRO A 574 7.05 -1.66 19.09
CA PRO A 574 5.83 -1.18 18.47
C PRO A 574 5.66 0.32 18.75
N ALA A 575 5.27 1.09 17.73
CA ALA A 575 4.83 2.47 17.91
C ALA A 575 3.53 2.51 18.72
N TRP A 576 2.65 1.54 18.50
CA TRP A 576 1.38 1.43 19.20
C TRP A 576 0.94 -0.04 19.33
N ALA A 577 0.54 -0.43 20.54
CA ALA A 577 -0.05 -1.73 20.81
C ALA A 577 -1.15 -1.58 21.87
N ILE A 578 -2.35 -2.06 21.57
CA ILE A 578 -3.47 -2.12 22.52
C ILE A 578 -3.69 -3.55 22.98
N ASP A 579 -3.68 -3.71 24.30
CA ASP A 579 -4.12 -4.92 24.99
C ASP A 579 -5.63 -4.81 25.29
N THR A 580 -6.44 -5.42 24.43
CA THR A 580 -7.89 -5.44 24.56
C THR A 580 -8.38 -6.34 25.68
N SER A 581 -7.50 -7.18 26.25
CA SER A 581 -7.84 -8.03 27.39
C SER A 581 -8.26 -7.19 28.59
N LYS A 582 -7.79 -5.94 28.69
CA LYS A 582 -8.18 -4.97 29.73
C LYS A 582 -9.65 -4.54 29.64
N PHE A 583 -10.27 -4.66 28.48
CA PHE A 583 -11.69 -4.37 28.29
C PHE A 583 -12.57 -5.61 28.49
N SER A 584 -11.97 -6.79 28.64
CA SER A 584 -12.66 -8.07 28.83
C SER A 584 -12.38 -8.64 30.22
N GLY A 585 -13.34 -9.34 30.83
CA GLY A 585 -13.14 -9.95 32.15
C GLY A 585 -12.23 -11.19 32.18
N VAL A 586 -11.67 -11.63 31.03
CA VAL A 586 -11.30 -13.03 30.78
C VAL A 586 -9.80 -13.24 30.44
N ALA A 587 -8.90 -12.52 31.11
CA ALA A 587 -7.45 -12.61 30.89
C ALA A 587 -6.74 -13.60 31.86
N ILE A 588 -5.85 -14.46 31.34
CA ILE A 588 -5.04 -15.41 32.13
C ILE A 588 -4.09 -14.67 33.11
N SER A 589 -3.66 -13.45 32.75
CA SER A 589 -2.72 -12.63 33.52
C SER A 589 -3.38 -11.67 34.53
N ARG A 590 -4.69 -11.80 34.76
CA ARG A 590 -5.48 -10.91 35.64
C ARG A 590 -4.87 -10.79 37.05
N ASN A 591 -4.40 -11.90 37.64
CA ASN A 591 -3.57 -11.87 38.84
C ASN A 591 -2.08 -11.96 38.43
N THR A 592 -1.49 -10.80 38.16
CA THR A 592 -0.12 -10.71 37.64
C THR A 592 0.91 -11.32 38.59
N ARG A 593 0.70 -11.21 39.92
CA ARG A 593 1.64 -11.76 40.91
C ARG A 593 1.66 -13.29 40.89
N ALA A 594 0.48 -13.91 40.90
CA ALA A 594 0.37 -15.36 40.78
C ALA A 594 0.92 -15.86 39.44
N HIS A 595 0.57 -15.17 38.35
CA HIS A 595 1.05 -15.48 37.00
C HIS A 595 2.59 -15.43 36.90
N TYR A 596 3.22 -14.41 37.48
CA TYR A 596 4.69 -14.28 37.48
C TYR A 596 5.36 -15.33 38.37
N GLY A 597 4.69 -15.77 39.45
CA GLY A 597 5.14 -16.88 40.28
C GLY A 597 5.22 -18.18 39.49
N VAL A 598 4.15 -18.53 38.77
CA VAL A 598 4.11 -19.70 37.88
C VAL A 598 5.21 -19.63 36.83
N ARG A 599 5.35 -18.50 36.13
CA ARG A 599 6.40 -18.32 35.13
C ARG A 599 7.81 -18.42 35.70
N SER A 600 8.03 -17.97 36.94
CA SER A 600 9.32 -18.15 37.62
C SER A 600 9.61 -19.63 37.88
N ASN A 601 8.62 -20.44 38.24
CA ASN A 601 8.78 -21.88 38.39
C ASN A 601 9.09 -22.57 37.05
N CYS A 602 8.45 -22.15 35.97
CA CYS A 602 8.76 -22.64 34.63
C CYS A 602 10.21 -22.35 34.24
N LEU A 603 10.73 -21.15 34.53
CA LEU A 603 12.13 -20.81 34.24
C LEU A 603 13.11 -21.76 34.93
N THR A 604 12.88 -22.08 36.21
CA THR A 604 13.71 -23.03 36.94
C THR A 604 13.67 -24.41 36.29
N LYS A 605 12.47 -24.94 36.04
CA LYS A 605 12.28 -26.28 35.45
C LYS A 605 12.86 -26.39 34.04
N PHE A 606 12.66 -25.39 33.20
CA PHE A 606 13.21 -25.38 31.84
C PHE A 606 14.72 -25.17 31.83
N SER A 607 15.27 -24.41 32.76
CA SER A 607 16.73 -24.28 32.89
C SER A 607 17.39 -25.59 33.33
N GLU A 608 16.73 -26.39 34.17
CA GLU A 608 17.19 -27.75 34.53
C GLU A 608 17.17 -28.69 33.31
N MET A 609 16.17 -28.56 32.42
CA MET A 609 16.01 -29.44 31.25
C MET A 609 16.86 -29.05 30.05
N TYR A 610 17.01 -27.75 29.78
CA TYR A 610 17.54 -27.24 28.51
C TYR A 610 18.74 -26.28 28.66
N GLY A 611 19.27 -26.12 29.88
CA GLY A 611 20.38 -25.22 30.17
C GLY A 611 19.96 -23.76 30.35
N SER A 612 20.92 -22.86 30.58
CA SER A 612 20.64 -21.46 30.96
C SER A 612 20.49 -20.50 29.77
N LEU A 613 19.57 -19.53 29.90
CA LEU A 613 19.42 -18.40 28.98
C LEU A 613 20.26 -17.17 29.35
N SER A 614 20.84 -17.12 30.56
CA SER A 614 21.42 -15.88 31.11
C SER A 614 22.62 -15.35 30.32
N ASN A 615 23.36 -16.23 29.63
CA ASN A 615 24.54 -15.85 28.84
C ASN A 615 24.21 -15.31 27.44
N ARG A 616 22.91 -15.24 27.07
CA ARG A 616 22.45 -14.92 25.71
C ARG A 616 21.76 -13.54 25.64
N LYS A 617 22.32 -12.57 26.36
CA LYS A 617 21.77 -11.21 26.44
C LYS A 617 21.95 -10.46 25.11
N SER A 618 20.86 -9.96 24.56
CA SER A 618 20.83 -8.90 23.54
C SER A 618 20.60 -7.55 24.20
N GLU A 619 21.11 -6.48 23.60
CA GLU A 619 20.97 -5.11 24.10
C GLU A 619 19.95 -4.34 23.24
N PHE A 620 19.38 -3.26 23.80
CA PHE A 620 18.54 -2.33 23.05
C PHE A 620 19.39 -1.33 22.27
N LYS A 621 18.77 -0.60 21.33
CA LYS A 621 19.40 0.52 20.58
C LYS A 621 20.67 0.13 19.80
N ARG A 622 20.70 -1.09 19.26
CA ARG A 622 21.81 -1.59 18.45
C ARG A 622 21.59 -1.36 16.95
N ARG A 623 20.35 -1.12 16.53
CA ARG A 623 20.00 -1.02 15.10
C ARG A 623 19.96 0.43 14.63
N ASN A 624 20.45 0.65 13.41
CA ASN A 624 20.49 1.98 12.79
C ASN A 624 19.11 2.48 12.35
N ASP A 625 18.11 1.60 12.25
CA ASP A 625 16.74 1.96 11.87
C ASP A 625 15.93 2.57 13.02
N GLY A 626 16.43 2.50 14.26
CA GLY A 626 15.75 3.04 15.43
C GLY A 626 14.44 2.31 15.79
N TRP A 627 14.23 1.06 15.37
CA TRP A 627 13.03 0.30 15.80
C TRP A 627 13.29 -0.62 16.99
N ASP A 628 14.43 -0.54 17.67
CA ASP A 628 14.74 -1.30 18.89
C ASP A 628 14.96 -0.40 20.12
N VAL A 629 14.37 0.81 20.10
CA VAL A 629 14.68 1.93 21.01
C VAL A 629 13.94 1.91 22.35
#